data_AF-A0A3A8W0N8-F1
#
_entry.id   AF-A0A3A8W0N8-F1
#
_cell.length_a   1.000
_cell.length_b   1.000
_cell.length_c   1.000
_cell.angle_alpha   90.00
_cell.angle_beta   90.00
_cell.angle_gamma   90.00
#
_symmetry.space_group_name_H-M   'P 1'
#
loop_
_entity.id
_entity.type
_entity.pdbx_description
1 polymer ?
#
loop_
_entity_poly.entity_id
_entity_poly.type
_entity_poly.pdbx_seq_one_letter_code
_entity_poly.pdbx_strand_id
1 'polypeptide(L)'
;MSGKGCPKCGNTLQKTHYEYVTELSLINSDIDVLEKYINSNTPILHRCKKHNIQWKVVPQSILQGCGCIECGREKLSEKLHKSHDQYIEDLGKVNPNIIAIEKYIDTNTPILHKCLLDGNKWYLSPRNALLGNGCPQCRESKGERKIRIWLNNKHIVYQTQKSFKDCRDIKPLPFDFYLPAYNTAIEYDGKQHYKPIKYFGGKERFEYIVKHDNIKNEYCKNNGISLLRIPYFKNVEEELNNFLFI
;
A
#
# COMPACT_ATOMS: atom_id res chain seq x y z
N MET A 1 46.23 -35.79 -38.84
CA MET A 1 46.71 -36.76 -37.83
C MET A 1 45.86 -36.61 -36.59
N SER A 2 44.93 -37.53 -36.39
CA SER A 2 43.95 -37.53 -35.31
C SER A 2 44.60 -38.11 -34.05
N GLY A 3 44.92 -37.25 -33.08
CA GLY A 3 45.48 -37.67 -31.81
C GLY A 3 44.42 -38.38 -30.97
N LYS A 4 44.40 -39.72 -31.03
CA LYS A 4 43.63 -40.54 -30.08
C LYS A 4 44.33 -40.46 -28.72
N GLY A 5 43.66 -39.83 -27.76
CA GLY A 5 44.11 -39.77 -26.37
C GLY A 5 44.29 -41.16 -25.75
N CYS A 6 45.23 -41.27 -24.81
CA CYS A 6 45.63 -42.50 -24.12
C CYS A 6 44.48 -43.13 -23.32
N PRO A 7 44.22 -44.45 -23.43
CA PRO A 7 43.09 -45.14 -22.79
C PRO A 7 43.25 -45.36 -21.27
N LYS A 8 44.26 -44.76 -20.62
CA LYS A 8 44.43 -44.76 -19.15
C LYS A 8 44.12 -43.43 -18.47
N CYS A 9 43.83 -42.37 -19.24
CA CYS A 9 43.58 -41.03 -18.71
C CYS A 9 42.08 -40.64 -18.74
N GLY A 10 41.20 -41.54 -19.20
CA GLY A 10 39.76 -41.28 -19.40
C GLY A 10 38.81 -41.91 -18.37
N ASN A 11 39.34 -42.48 -17.28
CA ASN A 11 38.52 -43.06 -16.21
C ASN A 11 38.32 -42.04 -15.09
N THR A 12 37.28 -41.23 -15.18
CA THR A 12 36.64 -40.71 -13.97
C THR A 12 36.09 -41.92 -13.23
N LEU A 13 36.71 -42.29 -12.11
CA LEU A 13 36.20 -43.34 -11.22
C LEU A 13 34.72 -43.05 -10.93
N GLN A 14 33.84 -43.96 -11.38
CA GLN A 14 32.42 -43.84 -11.08
C GLN A 14 32.22 -44.00 -9.57
N LYS A 15 31.47 -43.07 -8.97
CA LYS A 15 31.08 -43.15 -7.56
C LYS A 15 30.40 -44.48 -7.29
N THR A 16 30.71 -45.09 -6.16
CA THR A 16 29.95 -46.22 -5.63
C THR A 16 28.61 -45.72 -5.09
N HIS A 17 27.67 -46.65 -4.89
CA HIS A 17 26.38 -46.32 -4.28
C HIS A 17 26.53 -45.70 -2.88
N TYR A 18 27.45 -46.24 -2.07
CA TYR A 18 27.72 -45.73 -0.72
C TYR A 18 28.28 -44.30 -0.74
N GLU A 19 29.24 -44.02 -1.62
CA GLU A 19 29.78 -42.67 -1.79
C GLU A 19 28.70 -41.68 -2.22
N TYR A 20 27.86 -42.06 -3.17
CA TYR A 20 26.75 -41.21 -3.63
C TYR A 20 25.75 -40.89 -2.49
N VAL A 21 25.32 -41.90 -1.73
CA VAL A 21 24.39 -41.70 -0.61
C VAL A 21 25.01 -40.81 0.47
N THR A 22 26.30 -41.03 0.78
CA THR A 22 27.04 -40.24 1.77
C THR A 22 27.14 -38.78 1.33
N GLU A 23 27.53 -38.53 0.08
CA GLU A 23 27.62 -37.17 -0.48
C GLU A 23 26.26 -36.47 -0.49
N LEU A 24 25.20 -37.17 -0.91
CA LEU A 24 23.85 -36.62 -0.88
C LEU A 24 23.44 -36.23 0.55
N SER A 25 23.73 -37.07 1.54
CA SER A 25 23.37 -36.78 2.94
C SER A 25 24.02 -35.49 3.49
N LEU A 26 25.19 -35.10 2.97
CA LEU A 26 25.87 -33.85 3.32
C LEU A 26 25.24 -32.62 2.64
N ILE A 27 24.67 -32.79 1.46
CA ILE A 27 24.05 -31.71 0.67
C ILE A 27 22.60 -31.48 1.09
N ASN A 28 21.85 -32.57 1.20
CA ASN A 28 20.45 -32.55 1.58
C ASN A 28 20.09 -33.86 2.26
N SER A 29 20.10 -33.82 3.60
CA SER A 29 19.73 -34.96 4.41
C SER A 29 18.23 -35.30 4.31
N ASP A 30 17.38 -34.46 3.71
CA ASP A 30 15.94 -34.71 3.54
C ASP A 30 15.58 -35.57 2.31
N ILE A 31 16.56 -36.15 1.62
CA ILE A 31 16.32 -37.01 0.45
C ILE A 31 16.87 -38.42 0.71
N ASP A 32 15.99 -39.42 0.60
CA ASP A 32 16.36 -40.84 0.61
C ASP A 32 16.56 -41.36 -0.81
N VAL A 33 17.51 -42.27 -0.98
CA VAL A 33 17.76 -43.00 -2.23
C VAL A 33 17.08 -44.36 -2.15
N LEU A 34 16.15 -44.65 -3.07
CA LEU A 34 15.33 -45.89 -3.05
C LEU A 34 15.77 -46.93 -4.09
N GLU A 35 16.46 -46.53 -5.15
CA GLU A 35 17.04 -47.43 -6.16
C GLU A 35 18.57 -47.38 -6.13
N LYS A 36 19.22 -48.49 -6.52
CA LYS A 36 20.68 -48.59 -6.55
C LYS A 36 21.26 -47.57 -7.55
N TYR A 37 22.27 -46.82 -7.11
CA TYR A 37 23.01 -45.91 -7.97
C TYR A 37 23.75 -46.67 -9.07
N ILE A 38 23.62 -46.19 -10.31
CA ILE A 38 24.28 -46.77 -11.50
C ILE A 38 25.39 -45.83 -11.99
N ASN A 39 25.03 -44.58 -12.31
CA ASN A 39 25.95 -43.51 -12.68
C ASN A 39 25.24 -42.14 -12.49
N SER A 40 25.92 -41.03 -12.77
CA SER A 40 25.39 -39.68 -12.53
C SER A 40 24.20 -39.29 -13.41
N ASN A 41 24.01 -39.99 -14.54
CA ASN A 41 23.09 -39.62 -15.63
C ASN A 41 21.93 -40.61 -15.80
N THR A 42 21.95 -41.76 -15.14
CA THR A 42 20.84 -42.71 -15.16
C THR A 42 19.84 -42.34 -14.06
N PRO A 43 18.57 -42.06 -14.40
CA PRO A 43 17.55 -41.77 -13.41
C PRO A 43 17.34 -42.95 -12.46
N ILE A 44 17.33 -42.67 -11.16
CA ILE A 44 17.00 -43.62 -10.10
C ILE A 44 15.90 -43.03 -9.23
N LEU A 45 15.20 -43.87 -8.48
CA LEU A 45 14.14 -43.45 -7.57
C LEU A 45 14.69 -42.84 -6.27
N HIS A 46 14.17 -41.66 -5.92
CA HIS A 46 14.43 -40.96 -4.65
C HIS A 46 13.12 -40.68 -3.91
N ARG A 47 13.22 -40.37 -2.61
CA ARG A 47 12.10 -39.89 -1.78
C ARG A 47 12.49 -38.63 -1.02
N CYS A 48 11.64 -37.61 -1.06
CA CYS A 48 11.79 -36.41 -0.24
C CYS A 48 11.08 -36.67 1.08
N LYS A 49 11.78 -36.59 2.19
CA LYS A 49 11.21 -36.80 3.54
C LYS A 49 10.25 -35.68 3.93
N LYS A 50 10.56 -34.43 3.57
CA LYS A 50 9.73 -33.27 3.88
C LYS A 50 8.32 -33.36 3.27
N HIS A 51 8.22 -33.79 2.01
CA HIS A 51 6.95 -33.83 1.27
C HIS A 51 6.41 -35.25 1.05
N ASN A 52 7.16 -36.28 1.44
CA ASN A 52 6.86 -37.69 1.22
C ASN A 52 6.58 -38.06 -0.25
N ILE A 53 7.26 -37.40 -1.19
CA ILE A 53 7.10 -37.62 -2.63
C ILE A 53 8.24 -38.51 -3.12
N GLN A 54 7.91 -39.51 -3.93
CA GLN A 54 8.89 -40.32 -4.66
C GLN A 54 8.94 -39.90 -6.13
N TRP A 55 10.14 -39.77 -6.70
CA TRP A 55 10.29 -39.44 -8.12
C TRP A 55 11.59 -40.01 -8.68
N LYS A 56 11.59 -40.29 -9.99
CA LYS A 56 12.80 -40.69 -10.71
C LYS A 56 13.54 -39.47 -11.21
N VAL A 57 14.82 -39.36 -10.89
CA VAL A 57 15.68 -38.26 -11.34
C VAL A 57 17.13 -38.71 -11.41
N VAL A 58 17.92 -38.02 -12.24
CA VAL A 58 19.35 -38.30 -12.36
C VAL A 58 20.09 -37.85 -11.08
N PRO A 59 21.00 -38.68 -10.54
CA PRO A 59 21.78 -38.34 -9.35
C PRO A 59 22.53 -37.00 -9.43
N GLN A 60 23.00 -36.59 -10.61
CA GLN A 60 23.70 -35.30 -10.79
C GLN A 60 22.83 -34.11 -10.40
N SER A 61 21.55 -34.09 -10.77
CA SER A 61 20.64 -32.99 -10.45
C SER A 61 20.37 -32.90 -8.95
N ILE A 62 20.24 -34.05 -8.29
CA ILE A 62 20.07 -34.12 -6.83
C ILE A 62 21.28 -33.51 -6.11
N LEU A 63 22.50 -33.84 -6.54
CA LEU A 63 23.73 -33.26 -5.98
C LEU A 63 23.86 -31.75 -6.28
N GLN A 64 23.22 -31.24 -7.32
CA GLN A 64 23.12 -29.79 -7.59
C GLN A 64 22.07 -29.09 -6.72
N GLY A 65 21.43 -29.80 -5.78
CA GLY A 65 20.45 -29.25 -4.84
C GLY A 65 19.02 -29.25 -5.38
N CYS A 66 18.71 -30.02 -6.43
CA CYS A 66 17.33 -30.27 -6.85
C CYS A 66 16.61 -31.13 -5.80
N GLY A 67 15.44 -30.67 -5.38
CA GLY A 67 14.52 -31.44 -4.55
C GLY A 67 13.35 -32.00 -5.36
N CYS A 68 12.27 -32.38 -4.67
CA CYS A 68 11.03 -32.76 -5.33
C CYS A 68 10.30 -31.55 -5.93
N ILE A 69 9.17 -31.81 -6.60
CA ILE A 69 8.34 -30.75 -7.20
C ILE A 69 7.86 -29.71 -6.17
N GLU A 70 7.49 -30.12 -4.96
CA GLU A 70 7.07 -29.20 -3.89
C GLU A 70 8.25 -28.39 -3.35
N CYS A 71 9.45 -28.98 -3.19
CA CYS A 71 10.66 -28.22 -2.86
C CYS A 71 10.94 -27.13 -3.92
N GLY A 72 10.72 -27.45 -5.20
CA GLY A 72 10.88 -26.49 -6.29
C GLY A 72 9.87 -25.34 -6.20
N ARG A 73 8.62 -25.65 -5.87
CA ARG A 73 7.55 -24.66 -5.66
C ARG A 73 7.83 -23.76 -4.46
N GLU A 74 8.29 -24.32 -3.34
CA GLU A 74 8.66 -23.57 -2.14
C GLU A 74 9.80 -22.59 -2.45
N LYS A 75 10.89 -23.05 -3.07
CA LYS A 75 12.01 -22.18 -3.47
C LYS A 75 11.56 -21.06 -4.41
N LEU A 76 10.66 -21.37 -5.35
CA LEU A 76 10.10 -20.37 -6.26
C LEU A 76 9.21 -19.37 -5.51
N SER A 77 8.36 -19.85 -4.60
CA SER A 77 7.49 -19.04 -3.75
C SER A 77 8.31 -18.10 -2.87
N GLU A 78 9.34 -18.58 -2.17
CA GLU A 78 10.27 -17.76 -1.38
C GLU A 78 10.95 -16.67 -2.21
N LYS A 79 11.36 -17.01 -3.44
CA LYS A 79 11.97 -16.05 -4.37
C LYS A 79 10.99 -15.01 -4.89
N LEU A 80 9.72 -15.38 -5.09
CA LEU A 80 8.67 -14.49 -5.59
C LEU A 80 8.00 -13.68 -4.47
N HIS A 81 8.04 -14.15 -3.23
CA HIS A 81 7.49 -13.43 -2.09
C HIS A 81 8.30 -12.17 -1.82
N LYS A 82 7.60 -11.05 -1.89
CA LYS A 82 8.15 -9.76 -1.53
C LYS A 82 8.54 -9.78 -0.04
N SER A 83 9.78 -9.41 0.28
CA SER A 83 10.17 -9.22 1.68
C SER A 83 9.52 -7.96 2.25
N HIS A 84 9.55 -7.81 3.58
CA HIS A 84 9.04 -6.61 4.22
C HIS A 84 9.78 -5.34 3.78
N ASP A 85 11.11 -5.40 3.68
CA ASP A 85 11.94 -4.26 3.28
C ASP A 85 11.68 -3.87 1.82
N GLN A 86 11.56 -4.88 0.95
CA GLN A 86 11.19 -4.66 -0.45
C GLN A 86 9.81 -3.99 -0.56
N TYR A 87 8.86 -4.38 0.29
CA TYR A 87 7.54 -3.74 0.34
C TYR A 87 7.63 -2.27 0.81
N ILE A 88 8.41 -1.97 1.84
CA ILE A 88 8.60 -0.59 2.32
C ILE A 88 9.22 0.27 1.23
N GLU A 89 10.26 -0.22 0.55
CA GLU A 89 10.93 0.51 -0.53
C GLU A 89 9.96 0.83 -1.68
N ASP A 90 9.18 -0.17 -2.12
CA ASP A 90 8.21 0.01 -3.19
C ASP A 90 7.05 0.92 -2.78
N LEU A 91 6.59 0.84 -1.52
CA LEU A 91 5.58 1.75 -0.99
C LEU A 91 6.07 3.20 -1.01
N GLY A 92 7.32 3.44 -0.60
CA GLY A 92 7.92 4.77 -0.63
C GLY A 92 8.03 5.37 -2.03
N LYS A 93 8.28 4.53 -3.05
CA LYS A 93 8.29 4.94 -4.47
C LYS A 93 6.90 5.34 -4.96
N VAL A 94 5.86 4.61 -4.55
CA VAL A 94 4.47 4.86 -4.96
C VAL A 94 3.89 6.07 -4.23
N ASN A 95 4.09 6.14 -2.91
CA ASN A 95 3.59 7.23 -2.09
C ASN A 95 4.52 7.48 -0.88
N PRO A 96 5.39 8.51 -0.94
CA PRO A 96 6.33 8.81 0.14
C PRO A 96 5.67 9.33 1.41
N ASN A 97 4.36 9.64 1.36
CA ASN A 97 3.60 10.14 2.50
C ASN A 97 2.88 9.03 3.28
N ILE A 98 3.16 7.76 2.99
CA ILE A 98 2.53 6.61 3.66
C ILE A 98 3.62 5.69 4.17
N ILE A 99 3.49 5.28 5.43
CA ILE A 99 4.36 4.30 6.06
C ILE A 99 3.55 3.10 6.53
N ALA A 100 4.14 1.91 6.48
CA ALA A 100 3.60 0.71 7.12
C ALA A 100 3.98 0.72 8.60
N ILE A 101 3.00 0.50 9.48
CA ILE A 101 3.19 0.39 10.93
C ILE A 101 3.32 -1.07 11.35
N GLU A 102 2.55 -1.94 10.71
CA GLU A 102 2.61 -3.39 10.92
C GLU A 102 3.52 -4.07 9.89
N LYS A 103 4.00 -5.26 10.24
CA LYS A 103 4.86 -6.07 9.36
C LYS A 103 4.07 -6.54 8.15
N TYR A 104 4.71 -6.53 6.98
CA TYR A 104 4.18 -7.14 5.77
C TYR A 104 4.04 -8.65 5.96
N ILE A 105 2.85 -9.16 5.69
CA ILE A 105 2.52 -10.59 5.77
C ILE A 105 2.47 -11.16 4.35
N ASP A 106 1.55 -10.62 3.53
CA ASP A 106 1.38 -10.97 2.14
C ASP A 106 0.74 -9.80 1.37
N THR A 107 0.43 -9.97 0.09
CA THR A 107 -0.09 -8.89 -0.77
C THR A 107 -1.53 -8.48 -0.45
N ASN A 108 -2.34 -9.35 0.14
CA ASN A 108 -3.78 -9.18 0.29
C ASN A 108 -4.21 -8.92 1.72
N THR A 109 -3.49 -9.45 2.71
CA THR A 109 -3.78 -9.23 4.13
C THR A 109 -3.64 -7.75 4.47
N PRO A 110 -4.72 -7.07 4.90
CA PRO A 110 -4.64 -5.67 5.33
C PRO A 110 -3.72 -5.54 6.53
N ILE A 111 -2.84 -4.55 6.48
CA ILE A 111 -1.95 -4.17 7.58
C ILE A 111 -2.16 -2.70 7.90
N LEU A 112 -1.77 -2.29 9.10
CA LEU A 112 -1.90 -0.91 9.54
C LEU A 112 -0.89 0.01 8.84
N HIS A 113 -1.40 1.08 8.21
CA HIS A 113 -0.61 2.17 7.63
C HIS A 113 -0.84 3.48 8.40
N LYS A 114 0.10 4.41 8.25
CA LYS A 114 -0.03 5.78 8.73
C LYS A 114 0.31 6.76 7.61
N CYS A 115 -0.48 7.82 7.49
CA CYS A 115 -0.17 8.93 6.61
C CYS A 115 0.70 9.95 7.33
N LEU A 116 1.76 10.40 6.69
CA LEU A 116 2.68 11.40 7.21
C LEU A 116 2.13 12.83 7.08
N LEU A 117 1.11 13.05 6.23
CA LEU A 117 0.52 14.39 6.02
C LEU A 117 -0.46 14.78 7.12
N ASP A 118 -1.26 13.83 7.60
CA ASP A 118 -2.33 14.10 8.57
C ASP A 118 -2.31 13.19 9.80
N GLY A 119 -1.35 12.27 9.86
CA GLY A 119 -1.20 11.33 10.97
C GLY A 119 -2.24 10.21 11.02
N ASN A 120 -3.20 10.19 10.09
CA ASN A 120 -4.29 9.21 10.08
C ASN A 120 -3.73 7.79 9.97
N LYS A 121 -4.31 6.85 10.73
CA LYS A 121 -3.96 5.43 10.68
C LYS A 121 -5.14 4.64 10.14
N TRP A 122 -4.89 3.72 9.21
CA TRP A 122 -5.95 2.89 8.63
C TRP A 122 -5.38 1.57 8.13
N TYR A 123 -6.24 0.56 8.02
CA TYR A 123 -5.88 -0.73 7.43
C TYR A 123 -5.99 -0.68 5.90
N LEU A 124 -4.96 -1.16 5.23
CA LEU A 124 -4.93 -1.27 3.77
C LEU A 124 -4.10 -2.49 3.35
N SER A 125 -4.57 -3.25 2.37
CA SER A 125 -3.79 -4.36 1.81
C SER A 125 -2.57 -3.82 1.06
N PRO A 126 -1.37 -4.43 1.20
CA PRO A 126 -0.18 -4.05 0.46
C PRO A 126 -0.36 -3.93 -1.07
N ARG A 127 -1.14 -4.82 -1.70
CA ARG A 127 -1.50 -4.74 -3.12
C ARG A 127 -2.13 -3.40 -3.47
N ASN A 128 -3.18 -3.01 -2.74
CA ASN A 128 -3.88 -1.75 -3.00
C ASN A 128 -3.00 -0.52 -2.67
N ALA A 129 -2.16 -0.60 -1.64
CA ALA A 129 -1.20 0.45 -1.35
C ALA A 129 -0.23 0.69 -2.52
N LEU A 130 0.29 -0.39 -3.12
CA LEU A 130 1.16 -0.32 -4.29
C LEU A 130 0.44 0.08 -5.59
N LEU A 131 -0.88 -0.05 -5.66
CA LEU A 131 -1.71 0.52 -6.73
C LEU A 131 -1.95 2.03 -6.57
N GLY A 132 -1.43 2.64 -5.51
CA GLY A 132 -1.55 4.08 -5.25
C GLY A 132 -2.76 4.48 -4.40
N ASN A 133 -3.52 3.51 -3.85
CA ASN A 133 -4.59 3.84 -2.92
C ASN A 133 -3.98 4.43 -1.63
N GLY A 134 -4.28 5.70 -1.39
CA GLY A 134 -3.69 6.46 -0.28
C GLY A 134 -4.60 6.59 0.94
N CYS A 135 -4.26 7.56 1.78
CA CYS A 135 -5.05 7.90 2.97
C CYS A 135 -6.50 8.25 2.59
N PRO A 136 -7.52 7.63 3.22
CA PRO A 136 -8.91 7.92 2.93
C PRO A 136 -9.31 9.36 3.30
N GLN A 137 -8.65 9.96 4.29
CA GLN A 137 -8.90 11.34 4.74
C GLN A 137 -8.25 12.37 3.80
N CYS A 138 -7.21 12.00 3.05
CA CYS A 138 -6.50 12.90 2.14
C CYS A 138 -7.22 13.14 0.80
N ARG A 139 -8.49 12.75 0.66
CA ARG A 139 -9.32 13.10 -0.52
C ARG A 139 -9.80 14.55 -0.51
N GLU A 140 -9.85 15.17 0.68
CA GLU A 140 -10.19 16.58 0.87
C GLU A 140 -9.12 17.54 0.29
N SER A 141 -9.49 18.80 0.07
CA SER A 141 -8.57 19.82 -0.42
C SER A 141 -7.43 20.12 0.57
N LYS A 142 -6.31 20.69 0.08
CA LYS A 142 -5.19 21.08 0.97
C LYS A 142 -5.62 22.05 2.08
N GLY A 143 -6.62 22.90 1.80
CA GLY A 143 -7.16 23.86 2.77
C GLY A 143 -8.00 23.19 3.84
N GLU A 144 -8.99 22.39 3.42
CA GLU A 144 -9.83 21.59 4.33
C GLU A 144 -8.98 20.71 5.24
N ARG A 145 -7.92 20.10 4.69
CA ARG A 145 -6.98 19.28 5.49
C ARG A 145 -6.33 20.06 6.62
N LYS A 146 -5.89 21.29 6.37
CA LYS A 146 -5.28 22.14 7.41
C LYS A 146 -6.28 22.43 8.51
N ILE A 147 -7.52 22.76 8.14
CA ILE A 147 -8.61 23.01 9.09
C ILE A 147 -8.85 21.75 9.94
N ARG A 148 -9.00 20.59 9.30
CA ARG A 148 -9.24 19.31 9.98
C ARG A 148 -8.12 18.95 10.96
N ILE A 149 -6.86 19.05 10.54
CA ILE A 149 -5.71 18.76 11.41
C ILE A 149 -5.72 19.69 12.62
N TRP A 150 -5.97 20.98 12.40
CA TRP A 150 -6.04 21.96 13.48
C TRP A 150 -7.18 21.64 14.46
N LEU A 151 -8.38 21.32 13.97
CA LEU A 151 -9.53 20.95 14.79
C LEU A 151 -9.25 19.70 15.64
N ASN A 152 -8.63 18.67 15.03
CA ASN A 152 -8.22 17.46 15.73
C ASN A 152 -7.20 17.75 16.83
N ASN A 153 -6.20 18.59 16.55
CA ASN A 153 -5.16 18.97 17.51
C ASN A 153 -5.73 19.76 18.70
N LYS A 154 -6.81 20.52 18.49
CA LYS A 154 -7.54 21.24 19.54
C LYS A 154 -8.62 20.41 20.21
N HIS A 155 -8.79 19.14 19.82
CA HIS A 155 -9.83 18.24 20.31
C HIS A 155 -11.26 18.80 20.13
N ILE A 156 -11.48 19.58 19.08
CA ILE A 156 -12.79 20.16 18.79
C ILE A 156 -13.62 19.16 17.97
N VAL A 157 -14.86 18.91 18.39
CA VAL A 157 -15.80 18.05 17.67
C VAL A 157 -16.39 18.79 16.46
N TYR A 158 -16.38 18.16 15.29
CA TYR A 158 -16.89 18.73 14.05
C TYR A 158 -17.60 17.68 13.17
N GLN A 159 -18.38 18.16 12.20
CA GLN A 159 -19.01 17.39 11.14
C GLN A 159 -18.50 17.93 9.79
N THR A 160 -17.97 17.06 8.92
CA THR A 160 -17.53 17.44 7.57
C THR A 160 -18.70 17.42 6.58
N GLN A 161 -18.70 18.30 5.58
CA GLN A 161 -19.69 18.31 4.49
C GLN A 161 -21.15 18.36 5.03
N LYS A 162 -21.36 19.09 6.12
CA LYS A 162 -22.66 19.19 6.80
C LYS A 162 -23.62 19.98 5.93
N SER A 163 -24.72 19.38 5.52
CA SER A 163 -25.83 20.10 4.88
C SER A 163 -26.99 20.28 5.84
N PHE A 164 -27.66 21.43 5.73
CA PHE A 164 -28.95 21.68 6.37
C PHE A 164 -30.05 21.50 5.34
N LYS A 165 -31.16 20.89 5.73
CA LYS A 165 -32.25 20.57 4.81
C LYS A 165 -32.74 21.81 4.07
N ASP A 166 -32.81 22.95 4.75
CA ASP A 166 -33.41 24.17 4.20
C ASP A 166 -32.38 25.10 3.53
N CYS A 167 -31.07 24.87 3.74
CA CYS A 167 -30.00 25.56 3.02
C CYS A 167 -29.77 24.88 1.68
N ARG A 168 -30.51 25.28 0.64
CA ARG A 168 -30.44 24.64 -0.69
C ARG A 168 -30.61 25.63 -1.85
N ASP A 169 -30.04 25.26 -2.99
CA ASP A 169 -30.46 25.75 -4.31
C ASP A 169 -31.46 24.74 -4.89
N ILE A 170 -31.00 23.86 -5.78
CA ILE A 170 -31.77 22.67 -6.19
C ILE A 170 -31.59 21.54 -5.15
N LYS A 171 -30.37 21.36 -4.66
CA LYS A 171 -29.99 20.38 -3.63
C LYS A 171 -29.46 21.10 -2.39
N PRO A 172 -29.51 20.46 -1.20
CA PRO A 172 -28.85 20.97 -0.01
C PRO A 172 -27.39 21.30 -0.27
N LEU A 173 -26.98 22.49 0.17
CA LEU A 173 -25.61 22.98 0.05
C LEU A 173 -24.84 22.53 1.29
N PRO A 174 -23.80 21.70 1.14
CA PRO A 174 -22.97 21.28 2.26
C PRO A 174 -22.01 22.40 2.65
N PHE A 175 -21.72 22.49 3.94
CA PHE A 175 -20.64 23.27 4.52
C PHE A 175 -19.41 22.39 4.76
N ASP A 176 -18.21 22.90 4.51
CA ASP A 176 -16.98 22.09 4.62
C ASP A 176 -16.83 21.50 6.03
N PHE A 177 -17.01 22.32 7.05
CA PHE A 177 -17.07 21.90 8.46
C PHE A 177 -18.21 22.58 9.20
N TYR A 178 -18.81 21.88 10.16
CA TYR A 178 -19.74 22.42 11.14
C TYR A 178 -19.30 22.01 12.54
N LEU A 179 -19.23 22.96 13.48
CA LEU A 179 -18.84 22.75 14.87
C LEU A 179 -20.08 22.89 15.76
N PRO A 180 -20.71 21.77 16.18
CA PRO A 180 -21.98 21.83 16.90
C PRO A 180 -21.92 22.61 18.21
N ALA A 181 -20.80 22.50 18.94
CA ALA A 181 -20.63 23.18 20.23
C ALA A 181 -20.56 24.71 20.12
N TYR A 182 -20.15 25.24 18.97
CA TYR A 182 -20.01 26.68 18.72
C TYR A 182 -21.16 27.24 17.89
N ASN A 183 -22.05 26.38 17.39
CA ASN A 183 -23.00 26.68 16.33
C ASN A 183 -22.36 27.43 15.14
N THR A 184 -21.21 26.94 14.69
CA THR A 184 -20.37 27.58 13.67
C THR A 184 -20.23 26.69 12.44
N ALA A 185 -20.34 27.27 11.25
CA ALA A 185 -19.93 26.67 9.99
C ALA A 185 -18.60 27.27 9.49
N ILE A 186 -17.76 26.46 8.86
CA ILE A 186 -16.50 26.90 8.25
C ILE A 186 -16.48 26.50 6.78
N GLU A 187 -16.03 27.41 5.92
CA GLU A 187 -15.77 27.21 4.48
C GLU A 187 -14.32 27.57 4.16
N TYR A 188 -13.68 26.78 3.29
CA TYR A 188 -12.38 27.12 2.71
C TYR A 188 -12.53 27.59 1.27
N ASP A 189 -12.30 28.88 1.04
CA ASP A 189 -12.52 29.52 -0.24
C ASP A 189 -11.29 29.42 -1.15
N GLY A 190 -11.30 28.46 -2.05
CA GLY A 190 -10.30 28.32 -3.11
C GLY A 190 -10.27 29.51 -4.10
N LYS A 191 -9.26 29.55 -4.98
CA LYS A 191 -9.10 30.61 -5.99
C LYS A 191 -10.36 30.84 -6.85
N GLN A 192 -11.14 29.78 -7.08
CA GLN A 192 -12.38 29.80 -7.84
C GLN A 192 -13.52 30.62 -7.21
N HIS A 193 -13.44 30.98 -5.92
CA HIS A 193 -14.40 31.87 -5.28
C HIS A 193 -14.14 33.35 -5.58
N TYR A 194 -12.93 33.68 -6.07
CA TYR A 194 -12.50 35.07 -6.30
C TYR A 194 -12.37 35.44 -7.78
N LYS A 195 -12.14 34.45 -8.66
CA LYS A 195 -12.03 34.69 -10.09
C LYS A 195 -12.42 33.46 -10.92
N PRO A 196 -12.90 33.66 -12.16
CA PRO A 196 -13.18 32.56 -13.06
C PRO A 196 -11.88 31.83 -13.45
N ILE A 197 -11.92 30.50 -13.38
CA ILE A 197 -10.79 29.64 -13.77
C ILE A 197 -11.30 28.67 -14.84
N LYS A 198 -10.72 28.76 -16.04
CA LYS A 198 -11.15 27.96 -17.21
C LYS A 198 -11.19 26.45 -16.92
N TYR A 199 -10.17 25.93 -16.23
CA TYR A 199 -10.09 24.51 -15.83
C TYR A 199 -11.27 24.06 -14.95
N PHE A 200 -11.83 24.98 -14.15
CA PHE A 200 -12.98 24.70 -13.27
C PHE A 200 -14.33 25.10 -13.90
N GLY A 201 -14.40 25.38 -15.21
CA GLY A 201 -15.64 25.76 -15.89
C GLY A 201 -15.82 27.26 -16.12
N GLY A 202 -14.78 28.08 -15.89
CA GLY A 202 -14.75 29.48 -16.32
C GLY A 202 -15.78 30.37 -15.63
N LYS A 203 -16.41 31.27 -16.40
CA LYS A 203 -17.30 32.33 -15.89
C LYS A 203 -18.62 31.78 -15.36
N GLU A 204 -19.22 30.82 -16.04
CA GLU A 204 -20.49 30.21 -15.62
C GLU A 204 -20.35 29.53 -14.25
N ARG A 205 -19.26 28.76 -14.04
CA ARG A 205 -19.03 28.14 -12.74
C ARG A 205 -18.78 29.18 -11.64
N PHE A 206 -18.08 30.26 -11.96
CA PHE A 206 -17.84 31.36 -11.02
C PHE A 206 -19.14 32.01 -10.56
N GLU A 207 -20.04 32.36 -11.50
CA GLU A 207 -21.36 32.92 -11.18
C GLU A 207 -22.21 31.96 -10.32
N TYR A 208 -22.13 30.66 -10.59
CA TYR A 208 -22.79 29.63 -9.78
C TYR A 208 -22.25 29.56 -8.35
N ILE A 209 -20.92 29.64 -8.18
CA ILE A 209 -20.27 29.67 -6.87
C ILE A 209 -20.70 30.91 -6.08
N VAL A 210 -20.68 32.10 -6.69
CA VAL A 210 -21.12 33.35 -6.06
C VAL A 210 -22.57 33.27 -5.59
N LYS A 211 -23.47 32.70 -6.41
CA LYS A 211 -24.87 32.46 -6.02
C LYS A 211 -24.96 31.57 -4.79
N HIS A 212 -24.22 30.45 -4.77
CA HIS A 212 -24.25 29.49 -3.66
C HIS A 212 -23.68 30.07 -2.37
N ASP A 213 -22.62 30.86 -2.49
CA ASP A 213 -22.02 31.58 -1.37
C ASP A 213 -23.02 32.54 -0.72
N ASN A 214 -23.79 33.28 -1.53
CA ASN A 214 -24.85 34.16 -1.02
C ASN A 214 -25.95 33.38 -0.29
N ILE A 215 -26.40 32.24 -0.82
CA ILE A 215 -27.42 31.40 -0.16
C ILE A 215 -26.92 30.94 1.22
N LYS A 216 -25.68 30.45 1.30
CA LYS A 216 -25.09 30.01 2.56
C LYS A 216 -24.95 31.16 3.57
N ASN A 217 -24.48 32.32 3.12
CA ASN A 217 -24.30 33.51 3.97
C ASN A 217 -25.64 33.95 4.59
N GLU A 218 -26.68 34.09 3.77
CA GLU A 218 -28.01 34.48 4.25
C GLU A 218 -28.63 33.40 5.15
N TYR A 219 -28.45 32.12 4.81
CA TYR A 219 -28.94 31.03 5.65
C TYR A 219 -28.32 31.07 7.05
N CYS A 220 -26.99 31.20 7.13
CA CYS A 220 -26.28 31.28 8.41
C CYS A 220 -26.75 32.48 9.23
N LYS A 221 -26.85 33.66 8.60
CA LYS A 221 -27.34 34.89 9.24
C LYS A 221 -28.77 34.74 9.80
N ASN A 222 -29.67 34.17 9.02
CA ASN A 222 -31.08 34.03 9.40
C ASN A 222 -31.32 32.96 10.48
N ASN A 223 -30.42 31.99 10.63
CA ASN A 223 -30.54 30.90 11.60
C ASN A 223 -29.60 31.07 12.81
N GLY A 224 -28.95 32.24 12.96
CA GLY A 224 -28.01 32.50 14.05
C GLY A 224 -26.80 31.56 14.06
N ILE A 225 -26.40 31.05 12.89
CA ILE A 225 -25.20 30.22 12.72
C ILE A 225 -24.04 31.14 12.36
N SER A 226 -22.98 31.08 13.16
CA SER A 226 -21.73 31.79 12.89
C SER A 226 -21.06 31.20 11.65
N LEU A 227 -20.63 32.02 10.69
CA LEU A 227 -19.98 31.55 9.46
C LEU A 227 -18.57 32.13 9.33
N LEU A 228 -17.57 31.26 9.36
CA LEU A 228 -16.17 31.60 9.07
C LEU A 228 -15.81 31.15 7.65
N ARG A 229 -15.43 32.10 6.79
CA ARG A 229 -14.88 31.82 5.47
C ARG A 229 -13.39 32.10 5.46
N ILE A 230 -12.57 31.11 5.11
CA ILE A 230 -11.11 31.21 5.12
C ILE A 230 -10.61 31.30 3.66
N PRO A 231 -10.13 32.47 3.21
CA PRO A 231 -9.57 32.64 1.87
C PRO A 231 -8.32 31.79 1.63
N TYR A 232 -8.12 31.30 0.40
CA TYR A 232 -6.95 30.48 0.05
C TYR A 232 -5.58 31.14 0.27
N PHE A 233 -5.54 32.48 0.34
CA PHE A 233 -4.33 33.26 0.53
C PHE A 233 -4.08 33.65 2.00
N LYS A 234 -4.96 33.26 2.92
CA LYS A 234 -4.83 33.51 4.36
C LYS A 234 -4.19 32.33 5.09
N ASN A 235 -3.65 32.60 6.28
CA ASN A 235 -3.18 31.55 7.18
C ASN A 235 -4.38 30.92 7.91
N VAL A 236 -4.65 29.65 7.60
CA VAL A 236 -5.77 28.89 8.17
C VAL A 236 -5.74 28.88 9.70
N GLU A 237 -4.57 28.67 10.32
CA GLU A 237 -4.48 28.51 11.77
C GLU A 237 -4.73 29.83 12.50
N GLU A 238 -4.24 30.95 11.94
CA GLU A 238 -4.47 32.29 12.50
C GLU A 238 -5.96 32.66 12.43
N GLU A 239 -6.61 32.48 11.27
CA GLU A 239 -8.03 32.79 11.11
C GLU A 239 -8.90 31.92 12.03
N LEU A 240 -8.56 30.63 12.22
CA LEU A 240 -9.26 29.74 13.16
C LEU A 240 -9.09 30.16 14.62
N ASN A 241 -7.86 30.47 15.05
CA ASN A 241 -7.60 30.94 16.41
C ASN A 241 -8.33 32.26 16.68
N ASN A 242 -8.26 33.19 15.73
CA ASN A 242 -8.89 34.50 15.87
C ASN A 242 -10.42 34.41 15.94
N PHE A 243 -11.02 33.44 15.27
CA PHE A 243 -12.48 33.31 15.25
C PHE A 243 -13.02 32.60 16.48
N LEU A 244 -12.33 31.57 16.99
CA LEU A 244 -12.87 30.68 18.03
C LEU A 244 -12.44 31.04 19.45
N PHE A 245 -11.37 31.82 19.64
CA PHE A 245 -10.79 32.09 20.95
C PHE A 245 -10.53 33.57 21.24
N ILE A 246 -11.09 34.47 20.43
CA ILE A 246 -11.12 35.92 20.70
C ILE A 246 -12.42 36.28 21.40
#